data_AF-A0A7V2XUR6-F1
#
_entry.id   AF-A0A7V2XUR6-F1
#
_cell.length_a   1.000
_cell.length_b   1.000
_cell.length_c   1.000
_cell.angle_alpha   90.00
_cell.angle_beta   90.00
_cell.angle_gamma   90.00
#
_symmetry.space_group_name_H-M   'P 1'
#
loop_
_entity.id
_entity.type
_entity.pdbx_description
1 polymer ?
#
loop_
_entity_poly.entity_id
_entity_poly.type
_entity_poly.pdbx_seq_one_letter_code
_entity_poly.pdbx_strand_id
1 'polypeptide(L)'
;MADVPLESLLADWVDGTLDVAGERVLLERLRSASPAERSAAARNALVDRLIRLDARGPLDAEAVLRALPARAGARLASRVMRRIDETTGVVPARPRRQTPWRAARGLRWAPAAAAVLLVAATAAAWLVVRAARPRLPYGLHVDGSPVARGEVVYAADGPVRLDLGGYCRIRLDPTSALRIEGRKGDEQVYLERGRLACEVDPGHGAFAVRTEIGTVAVCGTAFDLALENVDPGRPTAGRRLVVSVSEGSVRLAGPAGDRLVRAGETAVVDPAVAAGPYTPDDEGFVRHWLLLEPIPVEPWIPEQTEGAMGPLLDRARLPNVPLPRAGDRVTVAGRSLAWRPHALDGWWAVDLESFAQSVHGTEDGVLFHGATYVVCDREIPDARLSAGSDDSSAWFLNGREVLRIYADRYVEKDMRSAPVTLRKGVNILAFTVYNRDGPTAACARFVNADGNPVRGFTVTLTPPEDGR
;
A
#
# COMPACT_ATOMS: atom_id res chain seq x y z
N MET A 1 7.17 -28.12 -32.74
CA MET A 1 7.31 -27.57 -31.36
C MET A 1 7.55 -26.06 -31.32
N ALA A 2 8.05 -25.41 -32.38
CA ALA A 2 8.28 -23.95 -32.41
C ALA A 2 7.01 -23.08 -32.32
N ASP A 3 5.81 -23.64 -32.51
CA ASP A 3 4.52 -22.93 -32.41
C ASP A 3 3.75 -23.22 -31.12
N VAL A 4 4.31 -24.01 -30.20
CA VAL A 4 3.63 -24.33 -28.93
C VAL A 4 3.75 -23.13 -27.97
N PRO A 5 2.64 -22.58 -27.43
CA PRO A 5 2.69 -21.46 -26.50
C PRO A 5 3.60 -21.73 -25.30
N LEU A 6 4.30 -20.70 -24.83
CA LEU A 6 5.22 -20.80 -23.69
C LEU A 6 4.52 -21.33 -22.43
N GLU A 7 3.26 -20.96 -22.23
CA GLU A 7 2.43 -21.44 -21.11
C GLU A 7 2.16 -22.94 -21.17
N SER A 8 1.93 -23.51 -22.35
CA SER A 8 1.71 -24.95 -22.52
C SER A 8 2.99 -25.74 -22.22
N LEU A 9 4.14 -25.26 -22.70
CA LEU A 9 5.45 -25.88 -22.40
C LEU A 9 5.77 -25.82 -20.90
N LEU A 10 5.43 -24.73 -20.22
CA LEU A 10 5.59 -24.62 -18.76
C LEU A 10 4.65 -25.55 -18.01
N ALA A 11 3.40 -25.69 -18.45
CA ALA A 11 2.44 -26.62 -17.84
C ALA A 11 2.93 -28.07 -17.93
N ASP A 12 3.40 -28.50 -19.09
CA ASP A 12 3.95 -29.84 -19.30
C ASP A 12 5.23 -30.09 -18.48
N TRP A 13 6.09 -29.08 -18.35
CA TRP A 13 7.28 -29.18 -17.50
C TRP A 13 6.93 -29.31 -16.01
N VAL A 14 5.96 -28.52 -15.54
CA VAL A 14 5.48 -28.55 -14.15
C VAL A 14 4.80 -29.89 -13.82
N ASP A 15 4.14 -30.51 -14.80
CA ASP A 15 3.51 -31.83 -14.66
C ASP A 15 4.48 -33.00 -14.90
N GLY A 16 5.75 -32.71 -15.25
CA GLY A 16 6.79 -33.71 -15.48
C GLY A 16 6.58 -34.54 -16.74
N THR A 17 5.78 -34.06 -17.69
CA THR A 17 5.42 -34.73 -18.94
C THR A 17 6.25 -34.26 -20.14
N LEU A 18 7.07 -33.22 -19.96
CA LEU A 18 7.91 -32.65 -21.01
C LEU A 18 9.18 -33.48 -21.23
N ASP A 19 9.48 -33.82 -22.49
CA ASP A 19 10.69 -34.55 -22.84
C ASP A 19 11.93 -33.64 -22.96
N VAL A 20 13.11 -34.24 -23.10
CA VAL A 20 14.41 -33.53 -23.15
C VAL A 20 14.50 -32.54 -24.33
N ALA A 21 13.80 -32.79 -25.44
CA ALA A 21 13.75 -31.88 -26.57
C ALA A 21 12.86 -30.67 -26.24
N GLY A 22 11.72 -30.90 -25.58
CA GLY A 22 10.80 -29.87 -25.12
C GLY A 22 11.38 -28.99 -24.02
N GLU A 23 12.13 -29.54 -23.07
CA GLU A 23 12.82 -28.74 -22.05
C GLU A 23 13.82 -27.76 -22.68
N ARG A 24 14.50 -28.19 -23.75
CA ARG A 24 15.46 -27.35 -24.47
C ARG A 24 14.77 -26.17 -25.16
N VAL A 25 13.61 -26.41 -25.79
CA VAL A 25 12.77 -25.37 -26.41
C VAL A 25 12.18 -24.42 -25.35
N LEU A 26 11.75 -24.95 -24.22
CA LEU A 26 11.24 -24.15 -23.10
C LEU A 26 12.31 -23.20 -22.55
N LEU A 27 13.54 -23.68 -22.33
CA LEU A 27 14.64 -22.87 -21.84
C LEU A 27 15.03 -21.75 -22.82
N GLU A 28 14.99 -22.03 -24.13
CA GLU A 28 15.26 -21.04 -25.17
C GLU A 28 14.19 -19.95 -25.22
N ARG A 29 12.91 -20.33 -25.14
CA ARG A 29 11.76 -19.41 -25.08
C ARG A 29 11.76 -18.54 -23.81
N LEU A 30 12.12 -19.12 -22.66
CA LEU A 30 12.23 -18.38 -21.40
C LEU A 30 13.35 -17.34 -21.44
N ARG A 31 14.44 -17.61 -22.17
CA ARG A 31 15.55 -16.65 -22.35
C ARG A 31 15.16 -15.50 -23.26
N SER A 32 14.35 -15.73 -24.29
CA SER A 32 13.89 -14.70 -25.22
C SER A 32 12.67 -13.91 -24.74
N ALA A 33 11.89 -14.46 -23.79
CA ALA A 33 10.69 -13.80 -23.25
C ALA A 33 11.02 -12.64 -22.31
N SER A 34 10.18 -11.61 -22.31
CA SER A 34 10.23 -10.50 -21.36
C SER A 34 9.89 -10.96 -19.93
N PRO A 35 10.29 -10.20 -18.88
CA PRO A 35 9.92 -10.52 -17.50
C PRO A 35 8.40 -10.64 -17.26
N ALA A 36 7.60 -9.84 -17.96
CA ALA A 36 6.14 -9.86 -17.87
C ALA A 36 5.54 -11.13 -18.48
N GLU A 37 6.01 -11.54 -19.66
CA GLU A 37 5.58 -12.77 -20.34
C GLU A 37 5.95 -14.02 -19.53
N ARG A 38 7.15 -14.06 -18.94
CA ARG A 38 7.56 -15.16 -18.03
C ARG A 38 6.64 -15.27 -16.82
N SER A 39 6.27 -14.14 -16.22
CA SER A 39 5.42 -14.08 -15.03
C SER A 39 3.97 -14.49 -15.36
N ALA A 40 3.45 -14.05 -16.50
CA ALA A 40 2.13 -14.42 -16.98
C ALA A 40 2.04 -15.92 -17.31
N ALA A 41 3.03 -16.46 -18.03
CA ALA A 41 3.05 -17.87 -18.42
C ALA A 41 3.21 -18.81 -17.21
N ALA A 42 4.03 -18.45 -16.22
CA ALA A 42 4.16 -19.20 -14.97
C ALA A 42 2.88 -19.19 -14.13
N ARG A 43 2.17 -18.05 -14.09
CA ARG A 43 0.88 -17.92 -13.41
C ARG A 43 -0.19 -18.79 -14.08
N ASN A 44 -0.29 -18.76 -15.41
CA ASN A 44 -1.27 -19.53 -16.15
C ASN A 44 -1.03 -21.05 -16.01
N ALA A 45 0.22 -21.51 -16.13
CA ALA A 45 0.58 -22.92 -15.95
C ALA A 45 0.22 -23.46 -14.55
N LEU A 46 0.37 -22.64 -13.50
CA LEU A 46 -0.01 -23.00 -12.14
C LEU A 46 -1.53 -23.13 -11.97
N VAL A 47 -2.29 -22.20 -12.56
CA VAL A 47 -3.77 -22.22 -12.55
C VAL A 47 -4.29 -23.48 -13.24
N ASP A 48 -3.76 -23.78 -14.43
CA ASP A 48 -4.12 -24.95 -15.22
C ASP A 48 -3.90 -26.28 -14.46
N ARG A 49 -2.78 -26.38 -13.73
CA ARG A 49 -2.48 -27.54 -12.89
C ARG A 49 -3.48 -27.70 -11.77
N LEU A 50 -3.87 -26.61 -11.12
CA LEU A 50 -4.84 -26.63 -10.01
C LEU A 50 -6.24 -27.04 -10.50
N ILE A 51 -6.66 -26.55 -11.67
CA ILE A 51 -7.92 -26.97 -12.32
C ILE A 51 -7.91 -28.49 -12.60
N ARG A 52 -6.79 -29.02 -13.11
CA ARG A 52 -6.65 -30.47 -13.38
C ARG A 52 -6.61 -31.32 -12.11
N LEU A 53 -6.08 -30.80 -11.00
CA LEU A 53 -6.07 -31.50 -9.71
C LEU A 53 -7.46 -31.51 -9.05
N ASP A 54 -8.24 -30.44 -9.18
CA ASP A 54 -9.64 -30.39 -8.72
C ASP A 54 -10.54 -31.39 -9.45
N ALA A 55 -10.30 -31.58 -10.76
CA ALA A 55 -11.00 -32.58 -11.56
C ALA A 55 -10.78 -34.03 -11.09
N ARG A 56 -9.78 -34.29 -10.21
CA ARG A 56 -9.50 -35.62 -9.62
C ARG A 56 -10.14 -35.81 -8.23
N GLY A 57 -10.80 -34.79 -7.68
CA GLY A 57 -11.44 -34.79 -6.37
C GLY A 57 -11.32 -33.43 -5.67
N PRO A 58 -12.17 -33.14 -4.67
CA PRO A 58 -12.21 -31.84 -4.02
C PRO A 58 -10.86 -31.50 -3.39
N LEU A 59 -10.29 -30.37 -3.80
CA LEU A 59 -9.02 -29.86 -3.27
C LEU A 59 -9.18 -29.42 -1.81
N ASP A 60 -8.39 -30.00 -0.92
CA ASP A 60 -8.16 -29.43 0.42
C ASP A 60 -6.96 -28.49 0.43
N ALA A 61 -6.85 -27.68 1.48
CA ALA A 61 -5.77 -26.69 1.63
C ALA A 61 -4.37 -27.34 1.61
N GLU A 62 -4.27 -28.62 1.98
CA GLU A 62 -3.00 -29.34 2.04
C GLU A 62 -2.57 -29.83 0.65
N ALA A 63 -3.52 -30.26 -0.19
CA ALA A 63 -3.30 -30.61 -1.59
C ALA A 63 -2.84 -29.40 -2.42
N VAL A 64 -3.41 -28.22 -2.17
CA VAL A 64 -3.00 -26.96 -2.82
C VAL A 64 -1.59 -26.55 -2.40
N LEU A 65 -1.23 -26.68 -1.13
CA LEU A 65 0.11 -26.37 -0.63
C LEU A 65 1.19 -27.31 -1.18
N ARG A 66 0.87 -28.59 -1.40
CA ARG A 66 1.78 -29.55 -2.05
C ARG A 66 1.94 -29.32 -3.55
N ALA A 67 0.95 -28.73 -4.21
CA ALA A 67 0.97 -28.42 -5.65
C ALA A 67 1.75 -27.13 -5.97
N LEU A 68 2.02 -26.30 -4.97
CA LEU A 68 2.78 -25.06 -5.10
C LEU A 68 4.30 -25.34 -5.02
N PRO A 69 5.14 -24.66 -5.81
CA PRO A 69 6.59 -24.74 -5.64
C PRO A 69 6.96 -24.32 -4.22
N ALA A 70 7.93 -25.00 -3.58
CA ALA A 70 8.32 -24.78 -2.18
C ALA A 70 8.75 -23.33 -1.82
N ARG A 71 8.83 -22.43 -2.81
CA ARG A 71 9.12 -20.99 -2.66
C ARG A 71 7.91 -20.07 -2.87
N ALA A 72 6.73 -20.61 -3.15
CA ALA A 72 5.50 -19.82 -3.24
C ALA A 72 4.97 -19.54 -1.83
N GLY A 73 5.11 -18.29 -1.38
CA GLY A 73 4.64 -17.86 -0.05
C GLY A 73 3.12 -17.90 0.10
N ALA A 74 2.66 -17.87 1.37
CA ALA A 74 1.25 -17.97 1.77
C ALA A 74 0.28 -17.01 1.06
N ARG A 75 0.78 -15.89 0.51
CA ARG A 75 0.00 -14.92 -0.27
C ARG A 75 -0.43 -15.42 -1.65
N LEU A 76 0.33 -16.33 -2.27
CA LEU A 76 -0.05 -16.94 -3.54
C LEU A 76 -1.13 -18.00 -3.31
N ALA A 77 -1.00 -18.80 -2.24
CA ALA A 77 -2.00 -19.77 -1.81
C ALA A 77 -3.35 -19.11 -1.48
N SER A 78 -3.36 -17.97 -0.78
CA SER A 78 -4.60 -17.25 -0.45
C SER A 78 -5.29 -16.66 -1.68
N ARG A 79 -4.55 -16.15 -2.67
CA ARG A 79 -5.10 -15.63 -3.92
C ARG A 79 -5.68 -16.74 -4.80
N VAL A 80 -5.01 -17.89 -4.83
CA VAL A 80 -5.48 -19.09 -5.53
C VAL A 80 -6.79 -19.60 -4.92
N MET A 81 -6.87 -19.70 -3.59
CA MET A 81 -8.07 -20.13 -2.88
C MET A 81 -9.26 -19.19 -3.12
N ARG A 82 -9.01 -17.87 -3.14
CA ARG A 82 -10.05 -16.87 -3.43
C ARG A 82 -10.61 -17.03 -4.85
N ARG A 83 -9.74 -17.34 -5.82
CA ARG A 83 -10.18 -17.49 -7.22
C ARG A 83 -10.97 -18.78 -7.45
N ILE A 84 -10.61 -19.88 -6.79
CA ILE A 84 -11.39 -21.13 -6.81
C ILE A 84 -12.80 -20.91 -6.25
N ASP A 85 -12.93 -20.15 -5.16
CA ASP A 85 -14.23 -19.78 -4.56
C ASP A 85 -15.07 -18.95 -5.55
N GLU A 86 -14.43 -17.99 -6.23
CA GLU A 86 -15.04 -17.14 -7.28
C GLU A 86 -15.43 -17.91 -8.56
N THR A 87 -14.73 -19.01 -8.93
CA THR A 87 -15.05 -19.78 -10.14
C THR A 87 -16.00 -20.95 -9.91
N THR A 88 -16.05 -21.51 -8.70
CA THR A 88 -16.86 -22.70 -8.39
C THR A 88 -18.17 -22.39 -7.65
N GLY A 89 -18.31 -21.20 -7.05
CA GLY A 89 -19.56 -20.71 -6.46
C GLY A 89 -20.05 -21.49 -5.23
N VAL A 90 -19.20 -22.27 -4.56
CA VAL A 90 -19.59 -23.13 -3.43
C VAL A 90 -19.39 -22.41 -2.10
N VAL A 91 -20.45 -21.77 -1.59
CA VAL A 91 -20.53 -21.36 -0.17
C VAL A 91 -20.60 -22.61 0.70
N PRO A 92 -19.71 -22.81 1.70
CA PRO A 92 -19.85 -23.93 2.62
C PRO A 92 -21.12 -23.74 3.47
N ALA A 93 -22.08 -24.65 3.27
CA ALA A 93 -23.35 -24.65 4.00
C ALA A 93 -23.11 -24.82 5.52
N ARG A 94 -23.58 -23.84 6.32
CA ARG A 94 -23.64 -23.97 7.78
C ARG A 94 -24.66 -25.05 8.16
N PRO A 95 -24.29 -26.08 8.95
CA PRO A 95 -25.23 -27.11 9.33
C PRO A 95 -26.20 -26.58 10.39
N ARG A 96 -27.48 -26.63 10.05
CA ARG A 96 -28.63 -26.33 10.90
C ARG A 96 -28.79 -27.44 11.94
N ARG A 97 -28.59 -27.14 13.22
CA ARG A 97 -28.84 -28.11 14.31
C ARG A 97 -30.34 -28.27 14.55
N GLN A 98 -30.87 -29.43 14.22
CA GLN A 98 -32.04 -30.00 14.90
C GLN A 98 -31.58 -31.25 15.64
N THR A 99 -31.65 -31.20 16.97
CA THR A 99 -31.55 -32.39 17.83
C THR A 99 -32.80 -33.25 17.68
N PRO A 100 -32.63 -34.58 17.75
CA PRO A 100 -33.27 -35.24 18.87
C PRO A 100 -32.32 -36.16 19.64
N TRP A 101 -32.53 -36.09 20.95
CA TRP A 101 -32.19 -37.04 22.00
C TRP A 101 -32.10 -38.51 21.57
N ARG A 102 -30.93 -39.15 21.74
CA ARG A 102 -30.77 -40.44 22.46
C ARG A 102 -29.36 -40.55 23.05
N ALA A 103 -29.31 -41.19 24.21
CA ALA A 103 -28.22 -41.32 25.15
C ALA A 103 -26.87 -41.80 24.58
N ALA A 104 -25.78 -41.10 24.92
CA ALA A 104 -24.52 -41.69 25.37
C ALA A 104 -23.63 -40.58 25.96
N ARG A 105 -23.50 -40.60 27.29
CA ARG A 105 -22.55 -39.78 28.05
C ARG A 105 -21.13 -40.31 27.82
N GLY A 106 -20.18 -39.39 27.62
CA GLY A 106 -18.75 -39.65 27.75
C GLY A 106 -17.93 -39.03 26.62
N LEU A 107 -16.95 -38.20 26.96
CA LEU A 107 -15.83 -37.82 26.09
C LEU A 107 -16.11 -36.83 24.93
N ARG A 108 -16.46 -35.57 25.22
CA ARG A 108 -16.48 -34.49 24.20
C ARG A 108 -15.75 -33.18 24.53
N TRP A 109 -15.04 -33.11 25.66
CA TRP A 109 -14.30 -31.90 26.05
C TRP A 109 -12.78 -31.99 25.86
N ALA A 110 -12.26 -33.17 25.50
CA ALA A 110 -10.83 -33.42 25.35
C ALA A 110 -10.11 -32.53 24.30
N PRO A 111 -10.64 -32.29 23.08
CA PRO A 111 -9.91 -31.48 22.10
C PRO A 111 -9.91 -29.98 22.43
N ALA A 112 -10.98 -29.46 23.04
CA ALA A 112 -11.04 -28.06 23.48
C ALA A 112 -10.14 -27.81 24.70
N ALA A 113 -10.11 -28.75 25.65
CA ALA A 113 -9.19 -28.70 26.78
C ALA A 113 -7.72 -28.82 26.33
N ALA A 114 -7.43 -29.67 25.33
CA ALA A 114 -6.09 -29.82 24.77
C ALA A 114 -5.62 -28.55 24.04
N ALA A 115 -6.49 -27.87 23.29
CA ALA A 115 -6.14 -26.61 22.62
C ALA A 115 -5.87 -25.47 23.62
N VAL A 116 -6.68 -25.36 24.69
CA VAL A 116 -6.46 -24.38 25.75
C VAL A 116 -5.18 -24.69 26.52
N LEU A 117 -4.90 -25.97 26.82
CA LEU A 117 -3.66 -26.39 27.46
C LEU A 117 -2.44 -26.17 26.56
N LEU A 118 -2.57 -26.33 25.24
CA LEU A 118 -1.49 -26.06 24.29
C LEU A 118 -1.17 -24.56 24.23
N VAL A 119 -2.19 -23.70 24.18
CA VAL A 119 -2.03 -22.24 24.23
C VAL A 119 -1.46 -21.79 25.59
N ALA A 120 -1.93 -22.38 26.69
CA ALA A 120 -1.39 -22.11 28.02
C ALA A 120 0.06 -22.63 28.15
N ALA A 121 0.39 -23.76 27.55
CA ALA A 121 1.74 -24.33 27.56
C ALA A 121 2.70 -23.53 26.66
N THR A 122 2.26 -23.03 25.51
CA THR A 122 3.07 -22.13 24.66
C THR A 122 3.24 -20.77 25.32
N ALA A 123 2.21 -20.22 25.95
CA ALA A 123 2.31 -19.00 26.75
C ALA A 123 3.23 -19.18 27.98
N ALA A 124 3.15 -20.33 28.67
CA ALA A 124 4.01 -20.65 29.80
C ALA A 124 5.46 -20.93 29.38
N ALA A 125 5.68 -21.67 28.29
CA ALA A 125 7.00 -21.89 27.71
C ALA A 125 7.62 -20.56 27.23
N TRP A 126 6.82 -19.68 26.65
CA TRP A 126 7.24 -18.33 26.27
C TRP A 126 7.57 -17.47 27.50
N LEU A 127 6.77 -17.52 28.57
CA LEU A 127 7.06 -16.87 29.85
C LEU A 127 8.33 -17.42 30.50
N VAL A 128 8.60 -18.73 30.39
CA VAL A 128 9.83 -19.38 30.88
C VAL A 128 11.04 -18.96 30.05
N VAL A 129 10.94 -18.94 28.72
CA VAL A 129 12.01 -18.46 27.82
C VAL A 129 12.29 -16.98 28.06
N ARG A 130 11.26 -16.18 28.35
CA ARG A 130 11.39 -14.76 28.68
C ARG A 130 11.98 -14.54 30.07
N ALA A 131 11.58 -15.32 31.08
CA ALA A 131 12.11 -15.27 32.43
C ALA A 131 13.56 -15.78 32.53
N ALA A 132 13.97 -16.67 31.62
CA ALA A 132 15.33 -17.19 31.50
C ALA A 132 16.29 -16.26 30.74
N ARG A 133 15.83 -15.09 30.27
CA ARG A 133 16.72 -14.13 29.58
C ARG A 133 17.67 -13.49 30.58
N PRO A 134 18.97 -13.40 30.27
CA PRO A 134 19.93 -12.74 31.14
C PRO A 134 19.49 -11.29 31.37
N ARG A 135 19.48 -10.86 32.64
CA ARG A 135 19.25 -9.45 32.99
C ARG A 135 20.38 -8.63 32.39
N LEU A 136 20.02 -7.72 31.48
CA LEU A 136 20.97 -6.81 30.90
C LEU A 136 21.52 -5.86 31.98
N PRO A 137 22.82 -5.53 31.96
CA PRO A 137 23.35 -4.49 32.81
C PRO A 137 22.61 -3.18 32.50
N TYR A 138 22.17 -2.50 33.56
CA TYR A 138 21.49 -1.21 33.41
C TYR A 138 22.47 -0.19 32.80
N GLY A 139 22.16 0.32 31.62
CA GLY A 139 23.05 1.21 30.87
C GLY A 139 22.67 1.26 29.39
N LEU A 140 23.49 1.95 28.59
CA LEU A 140 23.36 1.99 27.15
C LEU A 140 24.56 1.25 26.58
N HIS A 141 24.31 0.25 25.75
CA HIS A 141 25.38 -0.55 25.15
C HIS A 141 25.14 -0.76 23.65
N VAL A 142 26.22 -0.85 22.89
CA VAL A 142 26.28 -1.23 21.47
C VAL A 142 27.25 -2.39 21.35
N ASP A 143 26.77 -3.55 20.90
CA ASP A 143 27.52 -4.81 20.84
C ASP A 143 28.27 -5.12 22.16
N GLY A 144 27.61 -4.81 23.28
CA GLY A 144 28.15 -5.00 24.64
C GLY A 144 29.09 -3.91 25.14
N SER A 145 29.49 -2.96 24.28
CA SER A 145 30.34 -1.81 24.67
C SER A 145 29.48 -0.63 25.14
N PRO A 146 29.84 0.06 26.24
CA PRO A 146 29.06 1.20 26.73
C PRO A 146 29.09 2.37 25.73
N VAL A 147 27.96 3.08 25.63
CA VAL A 147 27.74 4.20 24.70
C VAL A 147 27.06 5.38 25.42
N ALA A 148 27.22 6.61 24.93
CA ALA A 148 26.52 7.77 25.45
C ALA A 148 25.26 8.14 24.64
N ARG A 149 24.38 8.94 25.25
CA ARG A 149 23.27 9.59 24.53
C ARG A 149 23.82 10.66 23.59
N GLY A 150 23.16 10.82 22.46
CA GLY A 150 23.58 11.70 21.37
C GLY A 150 24.50 11.03 20.36
N GLU A 151 25.08 9.86 20.70
CA GLU A 151 25.90 9.10 19.76
C GLU A 151 25.06 8.50 18.63
N VAL A 152 25.64 8.50 17.44
CA VAL A 152 25.06 7.89 16.24
C VAL A 152 25.72 6.54 16.01
N VAL A 153 24.88 5.51 15.90
CA VAL A 153 25.27 4.13 15.65
C VAL A 153 25.02 3.84 14.18
N TYR A 154 26.07 3.42 13.48
CA TYR A 154 26.03 3.07 12.06
C TYR A 154 26.26 1.56 11.89
N ALA A 155 25.27 0.86 11.33
CA ALA A 155 25.40 -0.54 10.95
C ALA A 155 25.89 -0.60 9.49
N ALA A 156 27.20 -0.62 9.26
CA ALA A 156 27.76 -0.61 7.90
C ALA A 156 27.57 -1.96 7.18
N ASP A 157 28.33 -2.97 7.59
CA ASP A 157 28.45 -4.25 6.88
C ASP A 157 27.65 -5.40 7.52
N GLY A 158 27.13 -5.19 8.73
CA GLY A 158 26.46 -6.21 9.53
C GLY A 158 25.46 -5.62 10.52
N PRO A 159 24.56 -6.43 11.08
CA PRO A 159 23.61 -5.97 12.06
C PRO A 159 24.32 -5.58 13.36
N VAL A 160 23.89 -4.49 13.98
CA VAL A 160 24.41 -3.99 15.26
C VAL A 160 23.36 -4.23 16.34
N ARG A 161 23.78 -4.68 17.52
CA ARG A 161 22.89 -4.88 18.67
C ARG A 161 23.02 -3.72 19.64
N LEU A 162 21.89 -3.19 20.10
CA LEU A 162 21.84 -2.18 21.14
C LEU A 162 20.99 -2.67 22.30
N ASP A 163 21.48 -2.42 23.51
CA ASP A 163 20.80 -2.71 24.76
C ASP A 163 20.66 -1.40 25.55
N LEU A 164 19.42 -0.91 25.69
CA LEU A 164 19.15 0.39 26.30
C LEU A 164 18.33 0.23 27.59
N GLY A 165 18.81 0.84 28.67
CA GLY A 165 18.13 0.90 29.96
C GLY A 165 17.96 -0.45 30.67
N GLY A 166 18.49 -1.53 30.11
CA GLY A 166 18.31 -2.90 30.60
C GLY A 166 16.96 -3.53 30.25
N TYR A 167 16.12 -2.87 29.44
CA TYR A 167 14.78 -3.34 29.08
C TYR A 167 14.43 -3.20 27.60
N CYS A 168 15.24 -2.49 26.80
CA CYS A 168 15.08 -2.38 25.36
C CYS A 168 16.22 -3.10 24.64
N ARG A 169 15.88 -4.04 23.76
CA ARG A 169 16.81 -4.69 22.84
C ARG A 169 16.49 -4.24 21.42
N ILE A 170 17.50 -3.75 20.72
CA ILE A 170 17.36 -3.26 19.35
C ILE A 170 18.36 -4.01 18.48
N ARG A 171 17.88 -4.55 17.36
CA ARG A 171 18.74 -5.04 16.28
C ARG A 171 18.62 -4.05 15.13
N LEU A 172 19.71 -3.34 14.86
CA LEU A 172 19.82 -2.41 13.74
C LEU A 172 20.34 -3.18 12.53
N ASP A 173 19.63 -3.13 11.41
CA ASP A 173 20.00 -3.89 10.21
C ASP A 173 21.15 -3.22 9.43
N PRO A 174 21.91 -3.97 8.61
CA PRO A 174 22.95 -3.38 7.77
C PRO A 174 22.43 -2.20 6.95
N THR A 175 23.32 -1.25 6.63
CA THR A 175 23.05 0.03 5.97
C THR A 175 22.17 1.02 6.75
N SER A 176 21.80 0.70 8.00
CA SER A 176 20.96 1.55 8.83
C SER A 176 21.79 2.47 9.74
N ALA A 177 21.17 3.57 10.19
CA ALA A 177 21.78 4.48 11.15
C ALA A 177 20.72 4.99 12.13
N LEU A 178 21.07 5.04 13.42
CA LEU A 178 20.22 5.64 14.45
C LEU A 178 21.04 6.46 15.43
N ARG A 179 20.40 7.45 16.06
CA ARG A 179 20.97 8.23 17.16
C ARG A 179 20.30 7.84 18.46
N ILE A 180 21.09 7.64 19.52
CA ILE A 180 20.57 7.30 20.85
C ILE A 180 20.08 8.59 21.52
N GLU A 181 18.82 8.62 21.95
CA GLU A 181 18.16 9.77 22.55
C GLU A 181 17.51 9.42 23.90
N GLY A 182 16.60 10.26 24.38
CA GLY A 182 15.80 10.02 25.56
C GLY A 182 16.55 10.24 26.86
N ARG A 183 16.03 9.65 27.92
CA ARG A 183 16.58 9.74 29.28
C ARG A 183 16.38 8.43 30.01
N LYS A 184 17.07 8.27 31.15
CA LYS A 184 16.98 7.07 31.97
C LYS A 184 15.51 6.74 32.31
N GLY A 185 15.05 5.54 31.92
CA GLY A 185 13.66 5.05 32.14
C GLY A 185 12.62 5.55 31.12
N ASP A 186 13.06 6.34 30.14
CA ASP A 186 12.29 6.88 29.01
C ASP A 186 13.24 6.89 27.81
N GLU A 187 13.71 5.70 27.48
CA GLU A 187 14.72 5.45 26.46
C GLU A 187 14.14 5.79 25.08
N GLN A 188 14.93 6.44 24.23
CA GLN A 188 14.48 6.79 22.89
C GLN A 188 15.61 6.60 21.88
N VAL A 189 15.24 6.34 20.63
CA VAL A 189 16.18 6.38 19.51
C VAL A 189 15.56 7.17 18.37
N TYR A 190 16.39 7.90 17.64
CA TYR A 190 16.01 8.54 16.39
C TYR A 190 16.57 7.71 15.22
N LEU A 191 15.72 7.03 14.46
CA LEU A 191 16.15 6.29 13.28
C LEU A 191 16.38 7.27 12.13
N GLU A 192 17.63 7.41 11.71
CA GLU A 192 18.02 8.31 10.62
C GLU A 192 17.79 7.67 9.26
N ARG A 193 17.98 6.36 9.12
CA ARG A 193 17.73 5.58 7.89
C ARG A 193 17.73 4.08 8.18
N GLY A 194 17.09 3.30 7.29
CA GLY A 194 17.17 1.83 7.28
C GLY A 194 16.11 1.16 8.14
N ARG A 195 16.43 0.01 8.72
CA ARG A 195 15.50 -0.86 9.45
C ARG A 195 16.05 -1.22 10.83
N LEU A 196 15.17 -1.32 11.81
CA LEU A 196 15.46 -1.91 13.11
C LEU A 196 14.34 -2.86 13.55
N ALA A 197 14.71 -3.80 14.42
CA ALA A 197 13.78 -4.63 15.17
C ALA A 197 13.94 -4.31 16.66
N CYS A 198 12.84 -4.17 17.37
CA CYS A 198 12.80 -3.85 18.80
C CYS A 198 12.08 -4.92 19.59
N GLU A 199 12.61 -5.21 20.77
CA GLU A 199 11.92 -5.93 21.84
C GLU A 199 12.02 -5.12 23.13
N VAL A 200 10.89 -4.85 23.77
CA VAL A 200 10.81 -4.01 24.96
C VAL A 200 10.12 -4.75 26.09
N ASP A 201 10.79 -4.87 27.24
CA ASP A 201 10.20 -5.50 28.41
C ASP A 201 9.20 -4.54 29.09
N PRO A 202 7.89 -4.87 29.17
CA PRO A 202 6.89 -4.04 29.85
C PRO A 202 7.22 -3.81 31.33
N GLY A 203 6.77 -2.67 31.85
CA GLY A 203 6.84 -2.33 33.28
C GLY A 203 8.20 -1.86 33.79
N HIS A 204 9.22 -1.73 32.91
CA HIS A 204 10.59 -1.35 33.29
C HIS A 204 11.00 0.06 32.82
N GLY A 205 10.17 0.70 31.99
CA GLY A 205 10.35 2.06 31.47
C GLY A 205 9.53 2.33 30.22
N ALA A 206 9.57 3.55 29.72
CA ALA A 206 9.00 3.91 28.42
C ALA A 206 10.04 3.75 27.30
N PHE A 207 9.59 3.46 26.08
CA PHE A 207 10.46 3.44 24.92
C PHE A 207 9.77 4.08 23.71
N ALA A 208 10.52 4.84 22.92
CA ALA A 208 10.04 5.37 21.65
C ALA A 208 11.10 5.33 20.55
N VAL A 209 10.66 5.06 19.33
CA VAL A 209 11.45 5.26 18.11
C VAL A 209 10.91 6.48 17.40
N ARG A 210 11.74 7.50 17.24
CA ARG A 210 11.44 8.70 16.47
C ARG A 210 12.03 8.58 15.07
N THR A 211 11.32 9.15 14.10
CA THR A 211 11.81 9.35 12.73
C THR A 211 11.47 10.76 12.27
N GLU A 212 11.91 11.12 11.07
CA GLU A 212 11.46 12.36 10.43
C GLU A 212 9.95 12.37 10.10
N ILE A 213 9.32 11.18 10.03
CA ILE A 213 7.93 11.00 9.62
C ILE A 213 7.01 10.96 10.84
N GLY A 214 7.42 10.28 11.91
CA GLY A 214 6.55 10.08 13.07
C GLY A 214 7.27 9.47 14.27
N THR A 215 6.51 9.26 15.34
CA THR A 215 6.98 8.65 16.58
C THR A 215 6.21 7.36 16.87
N VAL A 216 6.93 6.28 17.12
CA VAL A 216 6.39 5.00 17.59
C VAL A 216 6.66 4.87 19.08
N ALA A 217 5.64 5.11 19.89
CA ALA A 217 5.69 4.94 21.34
C ALA A 217 5.23 3.54 21.74
N VAL A 218 6.00 2.89 22.59
CA VAL A 218 5.90 1.44 22.86
C VAL A 218 5.26 1.17 24.21
N CYS A 219 4.33 0.21 24.25
CA CYS A 219 3.66 -0.24 25.47
C CYS A 219 4.24 -1.57 26.01
N GLY A 220 5.54 -1.81 25.82
CA GLY A 220 6.26 -3.03 26.22
C GLY A 220 6.04 -4.24 25.31
N THR A 221 6.62 -4.23 24.11
CA THR A 221 6.23 -5.08 22.97
C THR A 221 7.40 -5.46 22.04
N ALA A 222 7.12 -6.29 21.02
CA ALA A 222 8.03 -6.60 19.92
C ALA A 222 7.49 -6.08 18.58
N PHE A 223 8.35 -5.40 17.80
CA PHE A 223 7.99 -4.80 16.51
C PHE A 223 9.21 -4.55 15.62
N ASP A 224 8.97 -4.50 14.32
CA ASP A 224 9.93 -4.08 13.30
C ASP A 224 9.54 -2.69 12.77
N LEU A 225 10.55 -1.88 12.45
CA LEU A 225 10.38 -0.52 11.93
C LEU A 225 11.36 -0.27 10.79
N ALA A 226 10.88 0.31 9.69
CA ALA A 226 11.73 0.68 8.56
C ALA A 226 11.40 2.09 8.03
N LEU A 227 12.44 2.83 7.65
CA LEU A 227 12.36 3.98 6.77
C LEU A 227 12.74 3.54 5.36
N GLU A 228 11.73 3.36 4.51
CA GLU A 228 11.89 2.87 3.16
C GLU A 228 11.76 4.03 2.16
N ASN A 229 12.57 4.03 1.11
CA ASN A 229 12.38 4.99 0.02
C ASN A 229 11.07 4.64 -0.70
N VAL A 230 10.24 5.64 -0.96
CA VAL A 230 8.99 5.45 -1.72
C VAL A 230 9.32 4.97 -3.14
N ASP A 231 10.40 5.49 -3.72
CA ASP A 231 10.98 5.02 -4.98
C ASP A 231 12.52 4.86 -4.83
N PRO A 232 13.06 3.63 -4.80
CA PRO A 232 14.49 3.38 -4.69
C PRO A 232 15.32 3.97 -5.84
N GLY A 233 14.71 4.20 -7.01
CA GLY A 233 15.35 4.82 -8.18
C GLY A 233 15.37 6.35 -8.13
N ARG A 234 14.65 6.95 -7.17
CA ARG A 234 14.47 8.40 -7.07
C ARG A 234 14.66 8.91 -5.63
N PRO A 235 15.88 9.35 -5.26
CA PRO A 235 16.23 9.71 -3.88
C PRO A 235 15.40 10.85 -3.26
N THR A 236 14.73 11.65 -4.08
CA THR A 236 13.92 12.80 -3.65
C THR A 236 12.47 12.43 -3.34
N ALA A 237 12.03 11.18 -3.54
CA ALA A 237 10.63 10.76 -3.44
C ALA A 237 10.10 10.65 -1.99
N GLY A 238 10.90 11.14 -1.05
CA GLY A 238 10.65 10.99 0.37
C GLY A 238 10.83 9.55 0.85
N ARG A 239 10.69 9.38 2.15
CA ARG A 239 10.71 8.07 2.81
C ARG A 239 9.35 7.81 3.42
N ARG A 240 9.01 6.54 3.56
CA ARG A 240 7.84 6.08 4.30
C ARG A 240 8.25 5.30 5.53
N LEU A 241 7.46 5.45 6.58
CA LEU A 241 7.62 4.73 7.83
C LEU A 241 6.74 3.48 7.79
N VAL A 242 7.36 2.30 7.82
CA VAL A 242 6.68 1.01 7.92
C VAL A 242 6.87 0.46 9.33
N VAL A 243 5.78 0.08 9.99
CA VAL A 243 5.79 -0.48 11.36
C VAL A 243 5.00 -1.78 11.37
N SER A 244 5.65 -2.88 11.70
CA SER A 244 5.03 -4.21 11.81
C SER A 244 5.12 -4.70 13.26
N VAL A 245 3.98 -5.00 13.88
CA VAL A 245 3.94 -5.40 15.29
C VAL A 245 3.77 -6.90 15.39
N SER A 246 4.75 -7.60 15.99
CA SER A 246 4.69 -9.04 16.19
C SER A 246 4.03 -9.41 17.52
N GLU A 247 4.14 -8.54 18.53
CA GLU A 247 3.56 -8.77 19.86
C GLU A 247 3.01 -7.47 20.46
N GLY A 248 1.91 -7.55 21.24
CA GLY A 248 1.31 -6.42 21.95
C GLY A 248 0.79 -5.30 21.02
N SER A 249 1.07 -4.05 21.35
CA SER A 249 0.69 -2.87 20.56
C SER A 249 1.65 -1.69 20.68
N VAL A 250 1.78 -0.91 19.60
CA VAL A 250 2.50 0.38 19.60
C VAL A 250 1.54 1.52 19.24
N ARG A 251 1.80 2.71 19.78
CA ARG A 251 1.12 3.95 19.37
C ARG A 251 1.99 4.68 18.36
N LEU A 252 1.51 4.79 17.14
CA LEU A 252 2.14 5.51 16.03
C LEU A 252 1.51 6.90 15.92
N ALA A 253 2.28 7.93 16.24
CA ALA A 253 1.92 9.33 16.03
C ALA A 253 2.62 9.83 14.76
N GLY A 254 1.86 10.35 13.79
CA GLY A 254 2.41 10.86 12.54
C GLY A 254 1.53 11.95 11.92
N PRO A 255 1.80 12.36 10.67
CA PRO A 255 1.08 13.45 9.99
C PRO A 255 -0.41 13.14 9.79
N ALA A 256 -0.75 11.86 9.70
CA ALA A 256 -2.12 11.35 9.62
C ALA A 256 -2.84 11.25 10.98
N GLY A 257 -2.21 11.71 12.07
CA GLY A 257 -2.69 11.60 13.44
C GLY A 257 -2.16 10.37 14.20
N ASP A 258 -2.73 10.13 15.38
CA ASP A 258 -2.37 9.02 16.26
C ASP A 258 -3.13 7.74 15.88
N ARG A 259 -2.41 6.62 15.73
CA ARG A 259 -2.95 5.29 15.44
C ARG A 259 -2.37 4.24 16.39
N LEU A 260 -3.22 3.37 16.93
CA LEU A 260 -2.79 2.17 17.65
C LEU A 260 -2.61 1.01 16.65
N VAL A 261 -1.43 0.38 16.64
CA VAL A 261 -1.09 -0.77 15.79
C VAL A 261 -0.89 -1.99 16.69
N ARG A 262 -1.59 -3.10 16.42
CA ARG A 262 -1.61 -4.30 17.27
C ARG A 262 -0.84 -5.47 16.65
N ALA A 263 -0.56 -6.48 17.46
CA ALA A 263 0.07 -7.73 17.04
C ALA A 263 -0.59 -8.31 15.78
N GLY A 264 0.22 -8.63 14.78
CA GLY A 264 -0.20 -9.11 13.46
C GLY A 264 -0.52 -8.00 12.45
N GLU A 265 -0.57 -6.73 12.88
CA GLU A 265 -0.84 -5.60 11.99
C GLU A 265 0.46 -4.97 11.46
N THR A 266 0.36 -4.36 10.28
CA THR A 266 1.39 -3.48 9.72
C THR A 266 0.74 -2.14 9.39
N ALA A 267 1.41 -1.06 9.77
CA ALA A 267 1.04 0.30 9.43
C ALA A 267 2.12 0.93 8.55
N VAL A 268 1.67 1.73 7.59
CA VAL A 268 2.53 2.50 6.69
C VAL A 268 2.13 3.96 6.81
N VAL A 269 3.12 4.84 6.96
CA VAL A 269 2.94 6.29 7.10
C VAL A 269 3.86 7.00 6.11
N ASP A 270 3.25 7.75 5.21
CA ASP A 270 3.97 8.58 4.25
C ASP A 270 4.32 9.95 4.88
N PRO A 271 5.31 10.68 4.34
CA PRO A 271 5.78 11.93 4.93
C PRO A 271 4.72 13.02 4.83
N ALA A 272 4.78 14.00 5.73
CA ALA A 272 3.89 15.16 5.67
C ALA A 272 4.14 15.94 4.38
N VAL A 273 3.14 16.01 3.51
CA VAL A 273 3.14 16.93 2.37
C VAL A 273 2.65 18.28 2.89
N ALA A 274 3.50 19.31 2.80
CA ALA A 274 3.12 20.65 3.21
C ALA A 274 1.97 21.18 2.33
N ALA A 275 1.29 22.23 2.79
CA ALA A 275 0.16 22.79 2.05
C ALA A 275 0.58 23.58 0.79
N GLY A 276 1.86 23.96 0.65
CA GLY A 276 2.35 24.90 -0.37
C GLY A 276 2.52 26.33 0.18
N PRO A 277 2.63 27.34 -0.70
CA PRO A 277 2.39 27.28 -2.15
C PRO A 277 3.50 26.55 -2.93
N TYR A 278 3.11 25.96 -4.06
CA TYR A 278 3.98 25.25 -4.98
C TYR A 278 3.88 25.85 -6.38
N THR A 279 4.98 25.85 -7.13
CA THR A 279 4.92 26.12 -8.56
C THR A 279 4.66 24.81 -9.32
N PRO A 280 3.94 24.84 -10.45
CA PRO A 280 4.02 23.75 -11.42
C PRO A 280 5.47 23.49 -11.84
N ASP A 281 5.76 22.29 -12.32
CA ASP A 281 7.12 21.97 -12.79
C ASP A 281 7.50 22.72 -14.08
N ASP A 282 8.70 22.47 -14.59
CA ASP A 282 9.21 23.09 -15.82
C ASP A 282 8.38 22.75 -17.07
N GLU A 283 7.63 21.66 -17.08
CA GLU A 283 6.68 21.32 -18.14
C GLU A 283 5.25 21.84 -17.85
N GLY A 284 5.02 22.48 -16.70
CA GLY A 284 3.72 23.02 -16.28
C GLY A 284 2.82 22.03 -15.53
N PHE A 285 3.29 20.80 -15.26
CA PHE A 285 2.50 19.80 -14.55
C PHE A 285 2.29 20.16 -13.09
N VAL A 286 1.05 19.95 -12.64
CA VAL A 286 0.66 20.01 -11.24
C VAL A 286 1.28 18.84 -10.50
N ARG A 287 2.07 19.14 -9.47
CA ARG A 287 2.83 18.16 -8.67
C ARG A 287 2.24 17.87 -7.30
N HIS A 288 1.15 18.52 -6.93
CA HIS A 288 0.58 18.41 -5.58
C HIS A 288 -0.93 18.25 -5.70
N TRP A 289 -1.43 17.16 -5.12
CA TRP A 289 -2.84 16.77 -5.14
C TRP A 289 -3.33 16.42 -3.74
N LEU A 290 -4.59 16.75 -3.45
CA LEU A 290 -5.37 16.04 -2.45
C LEU A 290 -6.06 14.87 -3.15
N LEU A 291 -5.81 13.65 -2.69
CA LEU A 291 -6.44 12.44 -3.21
C LEU A 291 -7.40 11.88 -2.17
N LEU A 292 -8.62 11.56 -2.57
CA LEU A 292 -9.51 10.81 -1.70
C LEU A 292 -9.09 9.34 -1.73
N GLU A 293 -9.10 8.67 -0.57
CA GLU A 293 -8.93 7.21 -0.51
C GLU A 293 -9.82 6.49 -1.56
N PRO A 294 -9.30 5.44 -2.22
CA PRO A 294 -9.93 4.79 -3.36
C PRO A 294 -11.35 4.32 -3.06
N ILE A 295 -12.24 4.49 -4.03
CA ILE A 295 -13.65 4.09 -3.95
C ILE A 295 -13.86 2.86 -4.84
N PRO A 296 -14.10 1.67 -4.28
CA PRO A 296 -14.41 0.50 -5.08
C PRO A 296 -15.76 0.64 -5.76
N VAL A 297 -15.84 0.25 -7.03
CA VAL A 297 -17.05 0.27 -7.82
C VAL A 297 -17.61 -1.14 -7.91
N GLU A 298 -18.84 -1.30 -7.44
CA GLU A 298 -19.58 -2.55 -7.52
C GLU A 298 -20.94 -2.32 -8.22
N PRO A 299 -21.29 -3.12 -9.25
CA PRO A 299 -20.46 -4.17 -9.85
C PRO A 299 -19.26 -3.59 -10.63
N TRP A 300 -18.19 -4.38 -10.75
CA TRP A 300 -17.05 -4.06 -11.61
C TRP A 300 -17.50 -3.83 -13.05
N ILE A 301 -16.99 -2.78 -13.70
CA ILE A 301 -17.37 -2.40 -15.07
C ILE A 301 -16.19 -2.66 -16.02
N PRO A 302 -16.29 -3.65 -16.93
CA PRO A 302 -15.24 -3.98 -17.90
C PRO A 302 -15.08 -2.94 -19.03
N GLU A 303 -16.17 -2.31 -19.44
CA GLU A 303 -16.19 -1.49 -20.65
C GLU A 303 -15.83 -0.03 -20.38
N GLN A 304 -14.81 0.49 -21.07
CA GLN A 304 -14.42 1.90 -21.03
C GLN A 304 -15.15 2.77 -22.07
N THR A 305 -16.36 2.36 -22.48
CA THR A 305 -17.16 3.09 -23.48
C THR A 305 -17.96 4.22 -22.84
N GLU A 306 -18.36 5.21 -23.64
CA GLU A 306 -19.23 6.32 -23.18
C GLU A 306 -20.52 5.81 -22.51
N GLY A 307 -21.16 4.78 -23.07
CA GLY A 307 -22.42 4.25 -22.53
C GLY A 307 -22.27 3.61 -21.14
N ALA A 308 -21.11 3.01 -20.86
CA ALA A 308 -20.82 2.39 -19.57
C ALA A 308 -20.28 3.41 -18.55
N MET A 309 -19.35 4.26 -18.99
CA MET A 309 -18.63 5.19 -18.11
C MET A 309 -19.36 6.50 -17.87
N GLY A 310 -20.19 6.96 -18.80
CA GLY A 310 -20.97 8.20 -18.65
C GLY A 310 -21.79 8.22 -17.35
N PRO A 311 -22.67 7.25 -17.11
CA PRO A 311 -23.47 7.18 -15.88
C PRO A 311 -22.61 7.08 -14.60
N LEU A 312 -21.48 6.36 -14.65
CA LEU A 312 -20.57 6.24 -13.52
C LEU A 312 -19.95 7.60 -13.19
N LEU A 313 -19.34 8.26 -14.18
CA LEU A 313 -18.66 9.55 -14.01
C LEU A 313 -19.63 10.67 -13.63
N ASP A 314 -20.86 10.63 -14.13
CA ASP A 314 -21.91 11.59 -13.76
C ASP A 314 -22.32 11.45 -12.29
N ARG A 315 -22.41 10.21 -11.79
CA ARG A 315 -22.74 9.92 -10.39
C ARG A 315 -21.55 10.14 -9.45
N ALA A 316 -20.35 9.85 -9.94
CA ALA A 316 -19.09 10.05 -9.23
C ALA A 316 -18.68 11.53 -9.24
N ARG A 317 -19.41 12.41 -9.94
CA ARG A 317 -19.20 13.85 -9.83
C ARG A 317 -19.38 14.25 -8.38
N LEU A 318 -18.27 14.57 -7.77
CA LEU A 318 -18.15 15.16 -6.46
C LEU A 318 -19.12 16.37 -6.37
N PRO A 319 -20.27 16.23 -5.67
CA PRO A 319 -21.33 17.23 -5.70
C PRO A 319 -20.86 18.46 -4.94
N ASN A 320 -20.60 19.57 -5.65
CA ASN A 320 -20.24 20.88 -5.09
C ASN A 320 -19.45 20.76 -3.78
N VAL A 321 -18.32 20.04 -3.84
CA VAL A 321 -17.67 19.57 -2.62
C VAL A 321 -17.19 20.78 -1.83
N PRO A 322 -17.58 20.95 -0.55
CA PRO A 322 -16.92 21.91 0.32
C PRO A 322 -15.43 21.65 0.23
N LEU A 323 -14.66 22.70 -0.09
CA LEU A 323 -13.27 22.60 -0.49
C LEU A 323 -12.50 21.65 0.45
N PRO A 324 -12.09 20.44 -0.01
CA PRO A 324 -11.54 19.44 0.89
C PRO A 324 -10.20 19.88 1.48
N ARG A 325 -9.99 19.60 2.76
CA ARG A 325 -8.70 19.72 3.45
C ARG A 325 -8.07 18.35 3.63
N ALA A 326 -6.76 18.33 3.79
CA ALA A 326 -6.06 17.11 4.21
C ALA A 326 -6.67 16.58 5.52
N GLY A 327 -7.01 15.30 5.55
CA GLY A 327 -7.64 14.63 6.69
C GLY A 327 -9.17 14.75 6.75
N ASP A 328 -9.81 15.60 5.94
CA ASP A 328 -11.27 15.63 5.84
C ASP A 328 -11.78 14.26 5.42
N ARG A 329 -12.93 13.86 5.97
CA ARG A 329 -13.52 12.55 5.70
C ARG A 329 -14.86 12.69 5.00
N VAL A 330 -15.10 11.83 4.02
CA VAL A 330 -16.37 11.69 3.33
C VAL A 330 -16.87 10.26 3.46
N THR A 331 -18.18 10.10 3.58
CA THR A 331 -18.79 8.77 3.63
C THR A 331 -19.31 8.40 2.24
N VAL A 332 -18.72 7.38 1.63
CA VAL A 332 -19.14 6.84 0.33
C VAL A 332 -19.48 5.36 0.51
N ALA A 333 -20.69 4.96 0.12
CA ALA A 333 -21.17 3.58 0.25
C ALA A 333 -20.96 2.96 1.65
N GLY A 334 -21.13 3.77 2.70
CA GLY A 334 -20.94 3.35 4.10
C GLY A 334 -19.48 3.28 4.57
N ARG A 335 -18.50 3.55 3.71
CA ARG A 335 -17.08 3.66 4.06
C ARG A 335 -16.72 5.12 4.36
N SER A 336 -16.01 5.35 5.46
CA SER A 336 -15.49 6.68 5.81
C SER A 336 -14.07 6.85 5.27
N LEU A 337 -13.96 7.53 4.13
CA LEU A 337 -12.74 7.72 3.35
C LEU A 337 -12.12 9.07 3.67
N ALA A 338 -10.79 9.13 3.78
CA ALA A 338 -10.07 10.36 4.09
C ALA A 338 -9.40 10.99 2.86
N TRP A 339 -9.35 12.32 2.81
CA TRP A 339 -8.52 13.07 1.88
C TRP A 339 -7.06 13.06 2.32
N ARG A 340 -6.16 12.68 1.42
CA ARG A 340 -4.73 12.51 1.65
C ARG A 340 -3.93 13.46 0.75
N PRO A 341 -3.05 14.31 1.31
CA PRO A 341 -2.17 15.11 0.49
C PRO A 341 -1.11 14.21 -0.14
N HIS A 342 -0.80 14.47 -1.41
CA HIS A 342 0.11 13.68 -2.22
C HIS A 342 0.98 14.61 -3.06
N ALA A 343 2.28 14.44 -2.97
CA ALA A 343 3.27 15.17 -3.75
C ALA A 343 3.94 14.22 -4.72
N LEU A 344 4.04 14.64 -5.98
CA LEU A 344 4.74 13.91 -7.01
C LEU A 344 6.20 14.29 -6.90
N ASP A 345 7.05 13.30 -6.74
CA ASP A 345 8.45 13.48 -7.02
C ASP A 345 8.77 12.95 -8.42
N GLY A 346 9.18 13.92 -9.23
CA GLY A 346 8.96 14.16 -10.65
C GLY A 346 8.78 13.08 -11.73
N TRP A 347 8.09 11.96 -11.53
CA TRP A 347 7.32 11.41 -12.66
C TRP A 347 6.12 12.32 -12.89
N TRP A 348 5.86 12.76 -14.13
CA TRP A 348 4.90 13.83 -14.47
C TRP A 348 3.42 13.51 -14.16
N ALA A 349 3.09 12.26 -13.85
CA ALA A 349 1.77 11.83 -13.46
C ALA A 349 1.74 11.38 -11.98
N VAL A 350 0.58 11.55 -11.34
CA VAL A 350 0.29 10.99 -10.03
C VAL A 350 0.04 9.50 -10.18
N ASP A 351 0.79 8.67 -9.45
CA ASP A 351 0.60 7.22 -9.42
C ASP A 351 -0.55 6.89 -8.46
N LEU A 352 -1.72 6.64 -9.03
CA LEU A 352 -2.95 6.37 -8.28
C LEU A 352 -2.97 4.95 -7.74
N GLU A 353 -2.28 4.02 -8.39
CA GLU A 353 -2.18 2.62 -7.97
C GLU A 353 -1.28 2.49 -6.73
N SER A 354 -0.09 3.09 -6.76
CA SER A 354 0.78 3.16 -5.59
C SER A 354 0.10 3.87 -4.41
N PHE A 355 -0.70 4.91 -4.71
CA PHE A 355 -1.54 5.54 -3.71
C PHE A 355 -2.57 4.57 -3.13
N ALA A 356 -3.36 3.84 -3.93
CA ALA A 356 -4.33 2.85 -3.45
C ALA A 356 -3.67 1.76 -2.58
N GLN A 357 -2.53 1.24 -3.04
CA GLN A 357 -1.74 0.24 -2.32
C GLN A 357 -1.29 0.72 -0.94
N SER A 358 -1.01 2.00 -0.77
CA SER A 358 -0.60 2.58 0.51
C SER A 358 -1.71 2.63 1.55
N VAL A 359 -2.97 2.70 1.13
CA VAL A 359 -4.11 2.95 2.03
C VAL A 359 -5.00 1.73 2.26
N HIS A 360 -5.31 0.94 1.22
CA HIS A 360 -6.27 -0.18 1.30
C HIS A 360 -5.81 -1.46 0.57
N GLY A 361 -4.71 -1.43 -0.18
CA GLY A 361 -4.26 -2.53 -1.04
C GLY A 361 -4.78 -2.42 -2.48
N THR A 362 -4.41 -3.36 -3.36
CA THR A 362 -4.82 -3.38 -4.78
C THR A 362 -6.24 -3.92 -4.94
N GLU A 363 -7.13 -3.16 -5.60
CA GLU A 363 -8.47 -3.58 -6.01
C GLU A 363 -8.69 -3.19 -7.48
N ASP A 364 -9.35 -4.06 -8.25
CA ASP A 364 -9.79 -3.75 -9.62
C ASP A 364 -11.13 -2.99 -9.56
N GLY A 365 -11.42 -2.15 -10.56
CA GLY A 365 -12.67 -1.37 -10.61
C GLY A 365 -12.72 -0.29 -9.54
N VAL A 366 -11.74 0.60 -9.54
CA VAL A 366 -11.61 1.63 -8.51
C VAL A 366 -11.80 3.02 -9.11
N LEU A 367 -12.62 3.83 -8.43
CA LEU A 367 -12.73 5.25 -8.66
C LEU A 367 -11.73 6.02 -7.80
N PHE A 368 -11.01 6.92 -8.44
CA PHE A 368 -10.10 7.86 -7.83
C PHE A 368 -10.63 9.28 -7.98
N HIS A 369 -10.57 10.05 -6.88
CA HIS A 369 -10.81 11.48 -6.92
C HIS A 369 -9.56 12.24 -6.49
N GLY A 370 -9.24 13.29 -7.25
CA GLY A 370 -8.19 14.23 -6.90
C GLY A 370 -8.67 15.67 -6.99
N ALA A 371 -8.10 16.53 -6.16
CA ALA A 371 -8.33 17.97 -6.16
C ALA A 371 -7.04 18.74 -5.88
N THR A 372 -6.97 19.96 -6.41
CA THR A 372 -5.91 20.92 -6.09
C THR A 372 -6.42 22.35 -6.24
N TYR A 373 -5.77 23.30 -5.56
CA TYR A 373 -6.15 24.71 -5.60
C TYR A 373 -5.12 25.51 -6.39
N VAL A 374 -5.54 26.02 -7.54
CA VAL A 374 -4.75 26.84 -8.45
C VAL A 374 -4.97 28.31 -8.11
N VAL A 375 -3.95 28.97 -7.54
CA VAL A 375 -4.02 30.35 -7.08
C VAL A 375 -3.34 31.26 -8.09
N CYS A 376 -4.12 32.18 -8.66
CA CYS A 376 -3.66 33.13 -9.67
C CYS A 376 -3.69 34.56 -9.12
N ASP A 377 -2.58 35.31 -9.25
CA ASP A 377 -2.53 36.72 -8.81
C ASP A 377 -3.33 37.66 -9.73
N ARG A 378 -3.62 37.20 -10.95
CA ARG A 378 -4.40 37.87 -11.98
C ARG A 378 -5.22 36.86 -12.76
N GLU A 379 -6.20 37.34 -13.50
CA GLU A 379 -6.93 36.51 -14.45
C GLU A 379 -6.00 36.07 -15.60
N ILE A 380 -6.13 34.83 -16.04
CA ILE A 380 -5.39 34.24 -17.16
C ILE A 380 -6.42 33.72 -18.17
N PRO A 381 -6.74 34.50 -19.23
CA PRO A 381 -7.64 34.06 -20.30
C PRO A 381 -6.96 33.07 -21.24
N ASP A 382 -7.78 32.39 -22.05
CA ASP A 382 -7.34 31.51 -23.15
C ASP A 382 -6.37 30.37 -22.75
N ALA A 383 -6.39 29.98 -21.48
CA ALA A 383 -5.73 28.78 -21.01
C ALA A 383 -6.51 27.54 -21.48
N ARG A 384 -5.85 26.39 -21.54
CA ARG A 384 -6.49 25.09 -21.76
C ARG A 384 -6.00 24.13 -20.69
N LEU A 385 -6.93 23.38 -20.09
CA LEU A 385 -6.54 22.23 -19.31
C LEU A 385 -5.98 21.18 -20.28
N SER A 386 -4.75 20.76 -20.05
CA SER A 386 -4.10 19.65 -20.74
C SER A 386 -3.92 18.54 -19.71
N ALA A 387 -4.72 17.49 -19.82
CA ALA A 387 -4.78 16.44 -18.81
C ALA A 387 -4.71 15.05 -19.42
N GLY A 388 -4.45 14.06 -18.58
CA GLY A 388 -4.31 12.67 -18.98
C GLY A 388 -4.62 11.74 -17.82
N SER A 389 -5.13 10.56 -18.14
CA SER A 389 -5.40 9.49 -17.18
C SER A 389 -5.11 8.16 -17.86
N ASP A 390 -4.77 7.17 -17.05
CA ASP A 390 -5.10 5.79 -17.39
C ASP A 390 -6.63 5.66 -17.42
N ASP A 391 -7.16 4.94 -18.40
CA ASP A 391 -8.59 4.73 -18.57
C ASP A 391 -9.47 6.02 -18.64
N SER A 392 -10.77 5.88 -18.35
CA SER A 392 -11.77 6.93 -18.45
C SER A 392 -11.68 7.94 -17.30
N SER A 393 -11.85 9.23 -17.63
CA SER A 393 -11.80 10.31 -16.66
C SER A 393 -12.70 11.49 -16.98
N ALA A 394 -13.04 12.24 -15.94
CA ALA A 394 -13.73 13.53 -16.03
C ALA A 394 -12.97 14.58 -15.21
N TRP A 395 -12.83 15.78 -15.76
CA TRP A 395 -12.06 16.87 -15.19
C TRP A 395 -12.92 18.12 -15.04
N PHE A 396 -12.78 18.77 -13.89
CA PHE A 396 -13.61 19.88 -13.48
C PHE A 396 -12.74 21.07 -13.08
N LEU A 397 -13.10 22.25 -13.57
CA LEU A 397 -12.54 23.53 -13.16
C LEU A 397 -13.64 24.38 -12.56
N ASN A 398 -13.49 24.78 -11.29
CA ASN A 398 -14.49 25.56 -10.55
C ASN A 398 -15.89 24.91 -10.57
N GLY A 399 -15.92 23.58 -10.42
CA GLY A 399 -17.14 22.78 -10.45
C GLY A 399 -17.73 22.55 -11.86
N ARG A 400 -17.25 23.24 -12.91
CA ARG A 400 -17.68 23.00 -14.28
C ARG A 400 -16.82 21.93 -14.93
N GLU A 401 -17.44 20.95 -15.58
CA GLU A 401 -16.70 19.98 -16.40
C GLU A 401 -16.08 20.66 -17.62
N VAL A 402 -14.79 20.41 -17.84
CA VAL A 402 -14.01 21.03 -18.92
C VAL A 402 -13.36 20.02 -19.85
N LEU A 403 -13.19 18.77 -19.41
CA LEU A 403 -12.64 17.69 -20.23
C LEU A 403 -13.19 16.35 -19.73
N ARG A 404 -13.55 15.48 -20.67
CA ARG A 404 -13.96 14.10 -20.40
C ARG A 404 -13.31 13.17 -21.42
N ILE A 405 -12.91 12.00 -20.97
CA ILE A 405 -12.19 11.00 -21.76
C ILE A 405 -12.82 9.64 -21.47
N TYR A 406 -13.16 8.89 -22.53
CA TYR A 406 -13.58 7.50 -22.47
C TYR A 406 -12.60 6.67 -23.29
N ALA A 407 -11.73 5.91 -22.62
CA ALA A 407 -10.71 5.10 -23.29
C ALA A 407 -10.21 3.99 -22.36
N ASP A 408 -9.75 2.87 -22.94
CA ASP A 408 -8.92 1.85 -22.30
C ASP A 408 -7.48 2.10 -22.79
N ARG A 409 -6.65 2.76 -21.98
CA ARG A 409 -5.33 3.27 -22.41
C ARG A 409 -4.46 3.61 -21.20
N TYR A 410 -3.14 3.51 -21.40
CA TYR A 410 -2.16 4.08 -20.46
C TYR A 410 -2.27 5.60 -20.35
N VAL A 411 -1.74 6.13 -19.23
CA VAL A 411 -1.60 7.57 -19.06
C VAL A 411 -0.73 8.19 -20.15
N GLU A 412 -1.31 9.15 -20.88
CA GLU A 412 -0.59 9.98 -21.86
C GLU A 412 -0.67 11.46 -21.49
N LYS A 413 0.31 12.23 -21.94
CA LYS A 413 0.29 13.68 -21.83
C LYS A 413 -0.73 14.26 -22.84
N ASP A 414 -1.40 15.33 -22.41
CA ASP A 414 -2.03 16.34 -23.27
C ASP A 414 -3.32 16.05 -24.04
N MET A 415 -4.36 15.56 -23.36
CA MET A 415 -5.73 15.74 -23.83
C MET A 415 -6.24 17.12 -23.44
N ARG A 416 -6.63 17.94 -24.44
CA ARG A 416 -6.88 19.37 -24.24
C ARG A 416 -8.37 19.69 -24.15
N SER A 417 -8.73 20.51 -23.18
CA SER A 417 -10.06 21.13 -23.09
C SER A 417 -10.28 22.20 -24.17
N ALA A 418 -11.53 22.65 -24.30
CA ALA A 418 -11.82 23.98 -24.84
C ALA A 418 -11.10 25.08 -24.02
N PRO A 419 -10.90 26.29 -24.57
CA PRO A 419 -10.34 27.41 -23.81
C PRO A 419 -11.13 27.68 -22.53
N VAL A 420 -10.41 27.98 -21.46
CA VAL A 420 -10.92 28.33 -20.13
C VAL A 420 -10.21 29.58 -19.63
N THR A 421 -10.83 30.24 -18.66
CA THR A 421 -10.23 31.38 -17.95
C THR A 421 -9.92 30.94 -16.53
N LEU A 422 -8.65 31.01 -16.14
CA LEU A 422 -8.27 30.93 -14.74
C LEU A 422 -8.56 32.29 -14.11
N ARG A 423 -9.48 32.32 -13.15
CA ARG A 423 -9.89 33.55 -12.47
C ARG A 423 -8.74 34.03 -11.58
N LYS A 424 -8.66 35.34 -11.34
CA LYS A 424 -7.86 35.85 -10.21
C LYS A 424 -8.37 35.21 -8.91
N GLY A 425 -7.44 34.86 -8.02
CA GLY A 425 -7.74 34.14 -6.79
C GLY A 425 -7.70 32.63 -7.00
N VAL A 426 -8.56 31.90 -6.29
CA VAL A 426 -8.51 30.44 -6.26
C VAL A 426 -9.39 29.82 -7.33
N ASN A 427 -8.81 28.89 -8.08
CA ASN A 427 -9.50 28.00 -8.99
C ASN A 427 -9.37 26.57 -8.51
N ILE A 428 -10.47 25.83 -8.47
CA ILE A 428 -10.47 24.43 -8.02
C ILE A 428 -10.32 23.55 -9.25
N LEU A 429 -9.22 22.83 -9.36
CA LEU A 429 -9.04 21.79 -10.36
C LEU A 429 -9.29 20.43 -9.69
N ALA A 430 -10.23 19.66 -10.22
CA ALA A 430 -10.56 18.34 -9.71
C ALA A 430 -10.69 17.33 -10.85
N PHE A 431 -10.47 16.05 -10.52
CA PHE A 431 -10.67 14.95 -11.44
C PHE A 431 -11.36 13.76 -10.79
N THR A 432 -11.93 12.95 -11.66
CA THR A 432 -12.37 11.59 -11.38
C THR A 432 -11.74 10.67 -12.43
N VAL A 433 -11.12 9.58 -12.00
CA VAL A 433 -10.59 8.52 -12.87
C VAL A 433 -11.20 7.20 -12.44
N TYR A 434 -11.71 6.41 -13.39
CA TYR A 434 -12.09 5.02 -13.14
C TYR A 434 -11.02 4.11 -13.72
N ASN A 435 -10.36 3.33 -12.87
CA ASN A 435 -9.43 2.29 -13.27
C ASN A 435 -10.16 0.96 -13.36
N ARG A 436 -10.15 0.30 -14.52
CA ARG A 436 -10.70 -1.05 -14.65
C ARG A 436 -9.82 -2.07 -13.93
N ASP A 437 -8.53 -2.09 -14.26
CA ASP A 437 -7.53 -3.03 -13.73
C ASP A 437 -6.11 -2.53 -14.03
N GLY A 438 -5.12 -3.04 -13.28
CA GLY A 438 -3.71 -2.73 -13.54
C GLY A 438 -3.25 -1.35 -13.06
N PRO A 439 -2.03 -0.91 -13.48
CA PRO A 439 -1.48 0.38 -13.09
C PRO A 439 -2.39 1.53 -13.52
N THR A 440 -2.49 2.57 -12.69
CA THR A 440 -3.30 3.74 -13.02
C THR A 440 -2.65 5.03 -12.54
N ALA A 441 -2.81 6.09 -13.32
CA ALA A 441 -2.20 7.38 -13.05
C ALA A 441 -3.01 8.52 -13.68
N ALA A 442 -2.76 9.75 -13.22
CA ALA A 442 -3.37 10.94 -13.79
C ALA A 442 -2.38 12.11 -13.86
N CYS A 443 -2.59 13.05 -14.77
CA CYS A 443 -1.76 14.25 -14.88
C CYS A 443 -2.59 15.44 -15.36
N ALA A 444 -2.15 16.65 -14.99
CA ALA A 444 -2.72 17.88 -15.53
C ALA A 444 -1.70 19.02 -15.54
N ARG A 445 -1.82 19.86 -16.56
CA ARG A 445 -1.18 21.17 -16.68
C ARG A 445 -2.12 22.16 -17.36
N PHE A 446 -1.81 23.45 -17.26
CA PHE A 446 -2.44 24.46 -18.10
C PHE A 446 -1.49 24.86 -19.22
N VAL A 447 -1.99 24.91 -20.45
CA VAL A 447 -1.23 25.35 -21.62
C VAL A 447 -1.95 26.49 -22.34
N ASN A 448 -1.19 27.33 -23.05
CA ASN A 448 -1.74 28.38 -23.90
C ASN A 448 -2.19 27.81 -25.26
N ALA A 449 -2.63 28.67 -26.17
CA ALA A 449 -3.05 28.28 -27.52
C ALA A 449 -1.94 27.56 -28.32
N ASP A 450 -0.68 27.92 -28.10
CA ASP A 450 0.49 27.30 -28.75
C ASP A 450 0.91 25.97 -28.11
N GLY A 451 0.27 25.57 -27.01
CA GLY A 451 0.65 24.39 -26.23
C GLY A 451 1.79 24.63 -25.22
N ASN A 452 2.23 25.88 -25.04
CA ASN A 452 3.24 26.23 -24.06
C ASN A 452 2.66 26.26 -22.63
N PRO A 453 3.42 25.84 -21.60
CA PRO A 453 2.96 25.89 -20.21
C PRO A 453 2.54 27.30 -19.77
N VAL A 454 1.34 27.40 -19.20
CA VAL A 454 0.85 28.63 -18.55
C VAL A 454 1.62 28.82 -17.23
N ARG A 455 2.09 30.05 -17.00
CA ARG A 455 2.84 30.46 -15.79
C ARG A 455 2.08 31.53 -15.01
N GLY A 456 2.60 31.89 -13.84
CA GLY A 456 2.03 32.95 -13.01
C GLY A 456 0.85 32.50 -12.13
N PHE A 457 0.84 31.21 -11.79
CA PHE A 457 -0.03 30.66 -10.75
C PHE A 457 0.77 29.75 -9.83
N THR A 458 0.26 29.57 -8.61
CA THR A 458 0.75 28.58 -7.66
C THR A 458 -0.31 27.53 -7.38
N VAL A 459 0.11 26.44 -6.76
CA VAL A 459 -0.72 25.31 -6.36
C VAL A 459 -0.65 25.17 -4.84
N THR A 460 -1.78 24.98 -4.18
CA THR A 460 -1.85 24.66 -2.76
C THR A 460 -2.80 23.49 -2.50
N LEU A 461 -2.61 22.81 -1.38
CA LEU A 461 -3.46 21.72 -0.88
C LEU A 461 -4.37 22.17 0.26
N THR A 462 -4.37 23.46 0.59
CA THR A 462 -5.30 24.02 1.58
C THR A 462 -6.26 24.96 0.87
N PRO A 463 -7.56 24.79 1.07
CA PRO A 463 -8.52 25.76 0.57
C PRO A 463 -8.30 27.11 1.24
N PRO A 464 -8.42 28.22 0.49
CA PRO A 464 -8.35 29.55 1.08
C PRO A 464 -9.41 29.71 2.19
N GLU A 465 -9.08 30.47 3.24
CA GLU A 465 -9.97 30.67 4.40
C GLU A 465 -11.27 31.39 4.03
N ASP A 466 -11.29 32.13 2.92
CA ASP A 466 -12.46 32.84 2.43
C ASP A 466 -13.12 32.05 1.29
N GLY A 467 -14.26 31.42 1.57
CA GLY A 467 -15.14 30.82 0.57
C GLY A 467 -15.85 31.85 -0.31
N ARG A 468 -15.11 32.77 -0.95
CA ARG A 468 -15.63 33.81 -1.85
C ARG A 468 -14.92 33.86 -3.19
#